data_AF-A0A292SGC4-F1
#
_entry.id   AF-A0A292SGC4-F1
#
_cell.length_a   1.000
_cell.length_b   1.000
_cell.length_c   1.000
_cell.angle_alpha   90.00
_cell.angle_beta   90.00
_cell.angle_gamma   90.00
#
_symmetry.space_group_name_H-M   'P 1'
#
loop_
_entity.id
_entity.type
_entity.pdbx_description
1 polymer ?
#
loop_
_entity_poly.entity_id
_entity_poly.type
_entity_poly.pdbx_seq_one_letter_code
_entity_poly.pdbx_strand_id
1 'polypeptide(L)'
;VSFTNCHYYSSYNPGMAAVGYNPNNKDTSGLTDGGTLPEPVIPNIISFQVGIYSDSSSRFALDLEFTLDLKVNASDANSARNALTNIDNLLAKINTRQTEFGAAYNRLESALETIGVNIENLTSTQSTIRDADIAEESSAYIRNQILQQASATLLATANQTPAIALQLL
;
A
#
# COMPACT_ATOMS: atom_id res chain seq x y z
N VAL A 1 -34.98 -29.13 10.06
CA VAL A 1 -36.25 -29.27 9.33
C VAL A 1 -35.88 -29.56 7.88
N SER A 2 -35.95 -30.82 7.45
CA SER A 2 -35.72 -31.17 6.05
C SER A 2 -36.98 -30.85 5.26
N PHE A 3 -36.87 -29.92 4.30
CA PHE A 3 -37.98 -29.58 3.43
C PHE A 3 -38.07 -30.60 2.29
N THR A 4 -38.87 -31.64 2.48
CA THR A 4 -39.26 -32.59 1.43
C THR A 4 -40.57 -32.09 0.78
N ASN A 5 -40.72 -32.22 -0.55
CA ASN A 5 -41.88 -31.81 -1.37
C ASN A 5 -41.98 -30.34 -1.84
N CYS A 6 -40.87 -29.61 -1.99
CA CYS A 6 -40.90 -28.33 -2.72
C CYS A 6 -40.91 -28.57 -4.25
N HIS A 7 -42.09 -28.77 -4.84
CA HIS A 7 -42.26 -28.85 -6.30
C HIS A 7 -42.56 -27.47 -6.90
N TYR A 8 -41.84 -27.09 -7.96
CA TYR A 8 -42.13 -25.90 -8.75
C TYR A 8 -43.18 -26.24 -9.83
N TYR A 9 -44.33 -25.56 -9.79
CA TYR A 9 -45.38 -25.69 -10.82
C TYR A 9 -45.25 -24.56 -11.84
N SER A 10 -44.66 -24.87 -13.00
CA SER A 10 -44.39 -23.89 -14.08
C SER A 10 -45.64 -23.22 -14.65
N SER A 11 -46.81 -23.82 -14.46
CA SER A 11 -48.10 -23.25 -14.87
C SER A 11 -48.49 -21.97 -14.13
N TYR A 12 -47.97 -21.76 -12.93
CA TYR A 12 -48.35 -20.62 -12.09
C TYR A 12 -47.38 -19.44 -12.17
N ASN A 13 -46.14 -19.64 -12.64
CA ASN A 13 -45.12 -18.59 -12.75
C ASN A 13 -44.39 -18.65 -14.12
N PRO A 14 -45.10 -18.39 -15.23
CA PRO A 14 -44.49 -18.41 -16.55
C PRO A 14 -43.44 -17.30 -16.67
N GLY A 15 -42.17 -17.67 -16.91
CA GLY A 15 -41.07 -16.74 -17.15
C GLY A 15 -39.99 -16.66 -16.07
N MET A 16 -40.12 -17.38 -14.95
CA MET A 16 -39.10 -17.43 -13.89
C MET A 16 -38.47 -18.82 -13.83
N ALA A 17 -37.13 -18.92 -13.85
CA ALA A 17 -36.45 -20.22 -13.71
C ALA A 17 -36.64 -20.77 -12.29
N ALA A 18 -36.96 -22.07 -12.17
CA ALA A 18 -37.10 -22.71 -10.86
C ALA A 18 -35.75 -22.76 -10.15
N VAL A 19 -35.69 -22.29 -8.90
CA VAL A 19 -34.53 -22.47 -8.03
C VAL A 19 -34.32 -23.97 -7.82
N GLY A 20 -33.26 -24.53 -8.40
CA GLY A 20 -32.95 -25.97 -8.36
C GLY A 20 -33.31 -26.77 -9.63
N TYR A 21 -33.85 -26.16 -10.69
CA TYR A 21 -33.91 -26.85 -11.99
C TYR A 21 -32.52 -26.83 -12.62
N ASN A 22 -31.96 -28.02 -12.81
CA ASN A 22 -30.67 -28.24 -13.43
C ASN A 22 -30.85 -28.85 -14.83
N PRO A 23 -31.11 -28.02 -15.85
CA PRO A 23 -31.32 -28.50 -17.22
C PRO A 23 -30.07 -29.15 -17.84
N ASN A 24 -28.89 -28.99 -17.21
CA ASN A 24 -27.60 -29.38 -17.76
C ASN A 24 -26.83 -30.40 -16.90
N ASN A 25 -27.49 -31.05 -15.93
CA ASN A 25 -26.87 -32.03 -15.03
C ASN A 25 -25.61 -31.53 -14.28
N LYS A 26 -25.47 -30.21 -14.05
CA LYS A 26 -24.43 -29.62 -13.19
C LYS A 26 -24.71 -29.92 -11.73
N ASP A 27 -23.79 -30.55 -11.01
CA ASP A 27 -23.98 -30.85 -9.60
C ASP A 27 -24.28 -29.58 -8.79
N THR A 28 -25.50 -29.51 -8.23
CA THR A 28 -25.96 -28.42 -7.37
C THR A 28 -25.94 -28.79 -5.89
N SER A 29 -25.36 -29.94 -5.53
CA SER A 29 -25.23 -30.41 -4.14
C SER A 29 -24.57 -29.36 -3.24
N GLY A 30 -23.59 -28.62 -3.74
CA GLY A 30 -22.87 -27.56 -3.03
C GLY A 30 -23.69 -26.28 -2.74
N LEU A 31 -24.89 -26.13 -3.31
CA LEU A 31 -25.80 -25.02 -2.97
C LEU A 31 -26.68 -25.32 -1.75
N THR A 32 -26.78 -26.59 -1.37
CA THR A 32 -27.65 -27.05 -0.26
C THR A 32 -26.88 -27.74 0.87
N ASP A 33 -25.63 -28.15 0.63
CA ASP A 33 -24.77 -28.76 1.64
C ASP A 33 -23.78 -27.73 2.19
N GLY A 34 -24.16 -27.03 3.27
CA GLY A 34 -23.24 -26.44 4.23
C GLY A 34 -22.05 -25.66 3.68
N GLY A 35 -22.18 -25.01 2.52
CA GLY A 35 -21.09 -24.28 1.89
C GLY A 35 -20.57 -23.26 2.88
N THR A 36 -19.38 -23.52 3.44
CA THR A 36 -18.68 -22.56 4.27
C THR A 36 -18.59 -21.30 3.44
N LEU A 37 -19.19 -20.20 3.93
CA LEU A 37 -18.96 -18.89 3.33
C LEU A 37 -17.43 -18.78 3.16
N PRO A 38 -16.93 -18.34 1.99
CA PRO A 38 -15.50 -18.19 1.79
C PRO A 38 -14.99 -17.38 2.98
N GLU A 39 -14.20 -18.03 3.84
CA GLU A 39 -13.64 -17.34 4.98
C GLU A 39 -12.88 -16.15 4.41
N PRO A 40 -13.02 -14.94 4.99
CA PRO A 40 -12.17 -13.84 4.59
C PRO A 40 -10.72 -14.31 4.74
N VAL A 41 -10.07 -14.59 3.61
CA VAL A 41 -8.65 -14.90 3.58
C VAL A 41 -7.99 -13.59 3.97
N ILE A 42 -7.72 -13.41 5.26
CA ILE A 42 -6.73 -12.42 5.67
C ILE A 42 -5.48 -12.84 4.90
N PRO A 43 -4.95 -11.96 4.01
CA PRO A 43 -3.81 -12.33 3.21
C PRO A 43 -2.74 -12.77 4.19
N ASN A 44 -2.36 -14.03 4.05
CA ASN A 44 -1.36 -14.64 4.89
C ASN A 44 -0.05 -13.82 4.86
N ILE A 45 0.20 -13.16 3.73
CA ILE A 45 1.36 -12.30 3.53
C ILE A 45 0.93 -10.83 3.63
N ILE A 46 1.46 -10.12 4.64
CA ILE A 46 1.40 -8.65 4.71
C ILE A 46 2.65 -8.08 4.05
N SER A 47 2.46 -7.18 3.09
CA SER A 47 3.59 -6.51 2.41
C SER A 47 3.60 -5.01 2.65
N PHE A 48 4.79 -4.47 2.93
CA PHE A 48 5.07 -3.06 3.11
C PHE A 48 5.97 -2.56 1.98
N GLN A 49 5.64 -1.41 1.42
CA GLN A 49 6.53 -0.71 0.50
C GLN A 49 7.60 0.02 1.33
N VAL A 50 8.86 -0.37 1.18
CA VAL A 50 9.98 0.20 1.95
C VAL A 50 11.06 0.84 1.06
N GLY A 51 11.03 0.57 -0.25
CA GLY A 51 11.88 1.20 -1.26
C GLY A 51 11.09 2.05 -2.26
N ILE A 52 11.79 2.59 -3.25
CA ILE A 52 11.22 3.52 -4.25
C ILE A 52 10.77 2.83 -5.54
N TYR A 53 11.20 1.59 -5.78
CA TYR A 53 10.83 0.84 -6.98
C TYR A 53 9.58 -0.02 -6.72
N SER A 54 8.85 -0.36 -7.78
CA SER A 54 7.63 -1.18 -7.69
C SER A 54 7.91 -2.69 -7.71
N ASP A 55 9.18 -3.08 -7.67
CA ASP A 55 9.62 -4.46 -7.73
C ASP A 55 9.65 -5.13 -6.33
N SER A 56 9.91 -6.43 -6.31
CA SER A 56 9.99 -7.19 -5.05
C SER A 56 11.19 -6.78 -4.18
N SER A 57 12.23 -6.16 -4.74
CA SER A 57 13.40 -5.73 -3.98
C SER A 57 13.10 -4.55 -3.06
N SER A 58 12.10 -3.74 -3.43
CA SER A 58 11.64 -2.57 -2.68
C SER A 58 10.48 -2.86 -1.72
N ARG A 59 10.11 -4.13 -1.56
CA ARG A 59 8.98 -4.56 -0.73
C ARG A 59 9.45 -5.49 0.37
N PHE A 60 8.98 -5.23 1.57
CA PHE A 60 9.12 -6.13 2.71
C PHE A 60 7.84 -6.96 2.82
N ALA A 61 7.96 -8.29 2.86
CA ALA A 61 6.82 -9.19 3.00
C ALA A 61 6.97 -10.02 4.27
N LEU A 62 5.90 -10.10 5.06
CA LEU A 62 5.79 -10.91 6.25
C LEU A 62 4.72 -11.96 6.05
N ASP A 63 5.12 -13.21 6.07
CA ASP A 63 4.24 -14.37 6.10
C ASP A 63 3.76 -14.61 7.54
N LEU A 64 2.46 -14.62 7.75
CA LEU A 64 1.79 -14.78 9.03
C LEU A 64 1.25 -16.20 9.24
N GLU A 65 1.56 -17.14 8.36
CA GLU A 65 0.88 -18.45 8.37
C GLU A 65 1.41 -19.26 9.51
N PHE A 66 0.51 -19.51 10.43
CA PHE A 66 0.79 -20.28 11.61
C PHE A 66 -0.42 -21.14 11.96
N THR A 67 -0.27 -22.44 11.73
CA THR A 67 -1.25 -23.44 12.12
C THR A 67 -0.69 -24.28 13.25
N LEU A 68 -1.46 -24.37 14.33
CA LEU A 68 -1.19 -25.25 15.46
C LEU A 68 -2.24 -26.37 15.46
N ASP A 69 -1.87 -27.56 15.01
CA ASP A 69 -2.73 -28.73 15.14
C ASP A 69 -2.33 -29.51 16.40
N LEU A 70 -2.98 -29.19 17.52
CA LEU A 70 -2.77 -29.86 18.78
C LEU A 70 -3.84 -30.93 19.00
N LYS A 71 -3.45 -32.19 18.85
CA LYS A 71 -4.28 -33.34 19.23
C LYS A 71 -3.70 -34.04 20.44
N VAL A 72 -4.37 -33.88 21.59
CA VAL A 72 -3.99 -34.53 22.85
C VAL A 72 -4.87 -35.74 23.08
N ASN A 73 -4.25 -36.90 23.28
CA ASN A 73 -4.91 -38.10 23.77
C ASN A 73 -4.07 -38.68 24.92
N ALA A 74 -4.67 -38.84 26.08
CA ALA A 74 -4.03 -39.37 27.28
C ALA A 74 -4.74 -40.61 27.85
N SER A 75 -5.50 -41.33 27.01
CA SER A 75 -6.27 -42.50 27.44
C SER A 75 -5.40 -43.70 27.87
N ASP A 76 -4.14 -43.75 27.45
CA ASP A 76 -3.16 -44.76 27.87
C ASP A 76 -1.73 -44.17 27.90
N ALA A 77 -0.80 -44.90 28.51
CA ALA A 77 0.57 -44.43 28.71
C ALA A 77 1.35 -44.16 27.41
N ASN A 78 1.03 -44.86 26.30
CA ASN A 78 1.68 -44.65 25.01
C ASN A 78 1.07 -43.44 24.29
N SER A 79 -0.26 -43.29 24.31
CA SER A 79 -0.97 -42.12 23.81
C SER A 79 -0.50 -40.84 24.51
N ALA A 80 -0.32 -40.89 25.84
CA ALA A 80 0.20 -39.76 26.61
C ALA A 80 1.65 -39.38 26.22
N ARG A 81 2.53 -40.35 25.97
CA ARG A 81 3.90 -40.08 25.47
C ARG A 81 3.88 -39.44 24.08
N ASN A 82 3.03 -39.94 23.18
CA ASN A 82 2.87 -39.36 21.84
C ASN A 82 2.33 -37.91 21.90
N ALA A 83 1.42 -37.63 22.83
CA ALA A 83 0.90 -36.28 23.04
C ALA A 83 2.01 -35.31 23.52
N LEU A 84 2.92 -35.75 24.39
CA LEU A 84 4.08 -34.95 24.81
C LEU A 84 5.01 -34.64 23.62
N THR A 85 5.31 -35.63 22.78
CA THR A 85 6.10 -35.41 21.56
C THR A 85 5.44 -34.44 20.59
N ASN A 86 4.11 -34.50 20.45
CA ASN A 86 3.37 -33.52 19.65
C ASN A 86 3.49 -32.11 20.23
N ILE A 87 3.38 -31.95 21.55
CA ILE A 87 3.55 -30.67 22.22
C ILE A 87 4.96 -30.11 22.00
N ASP A 88 6.00 -30.93 22.13
CA ASP A 88 7.39 -30.51 21.90
C ASP A 88 7.60 -30.01 20.47
N ASN A 89 7.06 -30.71 19.48
CA ASN A 89 7.11 -30.31 18.08
C ASN A 89 6.37 -28.98 17.84
N LEU A 90 5.22 -28.78 18.47
CA LEU A 90 4.46 -27.54 18.35
C LEU A 90 5.19 -26.38 19.05
N LEU A 91 5.82 -26.62 20.20
CA LEU A 91 6.63 -25.63 20.90
C LEU A 91 7.85 -25.22 20.06
N ALA A 92 8.51 -26.17 19.41
CA ALA A 92 9.59 -25.89 18.47
C ALA A 92 9.10 -24.99 17.32
N LYS A 93 7.93 -25.29 16.72
CA LYS A 93 7.31 -24.44 15.69
C LYS A 93 7.03 -23.03 16.19
N ILE A 94 6.50 -22.88 17.41
CA ILE A 94 6.26 -21.56 18.03
C ILE A 94 7.57 -20.77 18.13
N ASN A 95 8.63 -21.40 18.65
CA ASN A 95 9.94 -20.75 18.80
C ASN A 95 10.55 -20.31 17.46
N THR A 96 10.41 -21.15 16.43
CA THR A 96 10.82 -20.78 15.05
C THR A 96 10.06 -19.56 14.56
N ARG A 97 8.72 -19.56 14.64
CA ARG A 97 7.92 -18.41 14.21
C ARG A 97 8.21 -17.14 15.02
N GLN A 98 8.41 -17.27 16.33
CA GLN A 98 8.78 -16.13 17.18
C GLN A 98 10.13 -15.52 16.76
N THR A 99 11.09 -16.36 16.38
CA THR A 99 12.39 -15.91 15.87
C THR A 99 12.25 -15.20 14.52
N GLU A 100 11.44 -15.75 13.61
CA GLU A 100 11.15 -15.13 12.31
C GLU A 100 10.47 -13.77 12.48
N PHE A 101 9.49 -13.65 13.38
CA PHE A 101 8.84 -12.38 13.70
C PHE A 101 9.78 -11.38 14.36
N GLY A 102 10.68 -11.82 15.24
CA GLY A 102 11.72 -10.95 15.80
C GLY A 102 12.68 -10.43 14.75
N ALA A 103 13.11 -11.27 13.80
CA ALA A 103 13.96 -10.86 12.69
C ALA A 103 13.22 -9.89 11.74
N ALA A 104 11.95 -10.16 11.45
CA ALA A 104 11.08 -9.27 10.67
C ALA A 104 10.94 -7.90 11.35
N TYR A 105 10.73 -7.87 12.66
CA TYR A 105 10.64 -6.64 13.45
C TYR A 105 11.93 -5.80 13.36
N ASN A 106 13.09 -6.42 13.56
CA ASN A 106 14.38 -5.72 13.44
C ASN A 106 14.60 -5.12 12.05
N ARG A 107 14.18 -5.84 11.00
CA ARG A 107 14.24 -5.33 9.62
C ARG A 107 13.27 -4.18 9.39
N LEU A 108 12.07 -4.23 9.96
CA LEU A 108 11.10 -3.15 9.87
C LEU A 108 11.60 -1.89 10.57
N GLU A 109 12.21 -2.04 11.75
CA GLU A 109 12.82 -0.91 12.48
C GLU A 109 13.97 -0.27 11.68
N SER A 110 14.87 -1.10 11.11
CA SER A 110 15.94 -0.61 10.25
C SER A 110 15.43 0.08 8.98
N ALA A 111 14.38 -0.46 8.37
CA ALA A 111 13.73 0.17 7.22
C ALA A 111 13.08 1.51 7.60
N LEU A 112 12.43 1.58 8.76
CA LEU A 112 11.83 2.80 9.29
C LEU A 112 12.88 3.90 9.48
N GLU A 113 14.00 3.59 10.13
CA GLU A 113 15.12 4.52 10.32
C GLU A 113 15.64 5.02 8.96
N THR A 114 15.87 4.11 8.01
CA THR A 114 16.36 4.45 6.67
C THR A 114 15.38 5.35 5.92
N ILE A 115 14.08 5.05 5.98
CA ILE A 115 13.03 5.87 5.35
C ILE A 115 12.98 7.26 6.00
N GLY A 116 13.11 7.35 7.32
CA GLY A 116 13.16 8.63 8.04
C GLY A 116 14.29 9.53 7.53
N VAL A 117 15.52 9.00 7.47
CA VAL A 117 16.67 9.73 6.92
C VAL A 117 16.46 10.15 5.45
N ASN A 118 15.87 9.27 4.64
CA ASN A 118 15.57 9.61 3.25
C ASN A 118 14.53 10.73 3.13
N ILE A 119 13.51 10.75 3.98
CA ILE A 119 12.50 11.83 4.01
C ILE A 119 13.16 13.16 4.37
N GLU A 120 14.04 13.19 5.36
CA GLU A 120 14.80 14.40 5.74
C GLU A 120 15.67 14.91 4.57
N ASN A 121 16.41 14.01 3.92
CA ASN A 121 17.26 14.35 2.77
C ASN A 121 16.44 14.88 1.59
N LEU A 122 15.30 14.25 1.28
CA LEU A 122 14.42 14.69 0.19
C LEU A 122 13.77 16.04 0.50
N THR A 123 13.36 16.27 1.75
CA THR A 123 12.78 17.55 2.18
C THR A 123 13.81 18.68 2.10
N SER A 124 15.04 18.43 2.54
CA SER A 124 16.15 19.39 2.43
C SER A 124 16.49 19.71 0.97
N THR A 125 16.55 18.69 0.12
CA THR A 125 16.78 18.86 -1.33
C THR A 125 15.64 19.66 -1.97
N GLN A 126 14.39 19.35 -1.62
CA GLN A 126 13.23 20.09 -2.10
C GLN A 126 13.26 21.56 -1.67
N SER A 127 13.65 21.85 -0.43
CA SER A 127 13.83 23.23 0.05
C SER A 127 14.89 23.95 -0.77
N THR A 128 16.04 23.32 -0.97
CA THR A 128 17.16 23.89 -1.74
C THR A 128 16.76 24.21 -3.18
N ILE A 129 16.03 23.31 -3.84
CA ILE A 129 15.53 23.53 -5.21
C ILE A 129 14.56 24.72 -5.24
N ARG A 130 13.58 24.74 -4.33
CA ARG A 130 12.62 25.85 -4.25
C ARG A 130 13.29 27.19 -3.97
N ASP A 131 14.26 27.22 -3.07
CA ASP A 131 14.98 28.44 -2.73
C ASP A 131 15.83 28.93 -3.92
N ALA A 132 16.43 28.02 -4.70
CA ALA A 132 17.14 28.35 -5.92
C ALA A 132 16.21 28.94 -7.00
N ASP A 133 15.05 28.32 -7.23
CA ASP A 133 14.05 28.80 -8.19
C ASP A 133 13.54 30.19 -7.81
N ILE A 134 13.26 30.42 -6.52
CA ILE A 134 12.85 31.74 -6.01
C ILE A 134 13.97 32.78 -6.16
N ALA A 135 15.23 32.40 -5.91
CA ALA A 135 16.38 33.28 -6.10
C ALA A 135 16.57 33.67 -7.58
N GLU A 136 16.31 32.76 -8.52
CA GLU A 136 16.35 33.04 -9.96
C GLU A 136 15.23 34.00 -10.38
N GLU A 137 13.98 33.73 -9.97
CA GLU A 137 12.83 34.58 -10.28
C GLU A 137 12.99 36.00 -9.70
N SER A 138 13.42 36.10 -8.43
CA SER A 138 13.65 37.38 -7.78
C SER A 138 14.79 38.18 -8.44
N SER A 139 15.86 37.52 -8.87
CA SER A 139 16.95 38.16 -9.64
C SER A 139 16.47 38.66 -11.00
N ALA A 140 15.65 37.88 -11.70
CA ALA A 140 15.05 38.29 -12.96
C ALA A 140 14.08 39.46 -12.78
N TYR A 141 13.25 39.43 -11.74
CA TYR A 141 12.34 40.51 -11.37
C TYR A 141 13.11 41.81 -11.08
N ILE A 142 14.16 41.76 -10.25
CA ILE A 142 15.02 42.92 -9.94
C ILE A 142 15.69 43.45 -11.20
N ARG A 143 16.23 42.59 -12.06
CA ARG A 143 16.83 42.99 -13.35
C ARG A 143 15.82 43.74 -14.21
N ASN A 144 14.60 43.23 -14.34
CA ASN A 144 13.54 43.89 -15.11
C ASN A 144 13.16 45.24 -14.50
N GLN A 145 13.07 45.33 -13.17
CA GLN A 145 12.78 46.60 -12.49
C GLN A 145 13.89 47.64 -12.72
N ILE A 146 15.16 47.23 -12.66
CA ILE A 146 16.31 48.10 -12.97
C ILE A 146 16.27 48.55 -14.43
N LEU A 147 15.99 47.65 -15.37
CA LEU A 147 15.88 47.99 -16.80
C LEU A 147 14.75 48.99 -17.06
N GLN A 148 13.60 48.86 -16.39
CA GLN A 148 12.50 49.82 -16.50
C GLN A 148 12.88 51.20 -15.95
N GLN A 149 13.53 51.26 -14.78
CA GLN A 149 14.00 52.51 -14.19
C GLN A 149 15.08 53.17 -15.07
N ALA A 150 16.05 52.39 -15.54
CA ALA A 150 17.09 52.87 -16.45
C ALA A 150 16.49 53.38 -17.77
N SER A 151 15.52 52.68 -18.35
CA SER A 151 14.84 53.13 -19.58
C SER A 151 14.10 54.45 -19.37
N ALA A 152 13.43 54.64 -18.23
CA ALA A 152 12.76 55.89 -17.89
C ALA A 152 13.76 57.05 -17.72
N THR A 153 14.87 56.83 -17.01
CA THR A 153 15.93 57.83 -16.86
C THR A 153 16.61 58.16 -18.19
N LEU A 154 16.95 57.15 -18.99
CA LEU A 154 17.54 57.33 -20.31
C LEU A 154 16.60 58.09 -21.26
N LEU A 155 15.30 57.80 -21.24
CA LEU A 155 14.30 58.57 -21.98
C LEU A 155 14.24 60.03 -21.53
N ALA A 156 14.31 60.30 -20.23
CA ALA A 156 14.34 61.67 -19.71
C ALA A 156 15.61 62.42 -20.16
N THR A 157 16.79 61.78 -20.10
CA THR A 157 18.05 62.37 -20.56
C THR A 157 18.08 62.55 -22.08
N ALA A 158 17.60 61.58 -22.85
CA ALA A 158 17.52 61.67 -24.31
C ALA A 158 16.58 62.80 -24.78
N ASN A 159 15.53 63.12 -24.02
CA ASN A 159 14.66 64.26 -24.31
C ASN A 159 15.26 65.63 -23.94
N GLN A 160 16.18 65.70 -22.96
CA GLN A 160 16.85 66.94 -22.58
C GLN A 160 18.03 67.30 -23.49
N THR A 161 18.70 66.30 -24.06
CA THR A 161 19.89 66.50 -24.91
C THR A 161 19.62 67.38 -26.16
N PRO A 162 18.50 67.23 -26.90
CA PRO A 162 18.17 68.07 -28.05
C PRO A 162 17.89 69.54 -27.70
N ALA A 163 17.31 69.80 -26.52
CA ALA A 163 16.99 71.16 -26.07
C ALA A 163 18.25 71.99 -25.79
N ILE A 164 19.32 71.35 -25.29
CA ILE A 164 20.62 72.00 -25.07
C ILE A 164 21.31 72.27 -26.40
N ALA A 165 21.22 71.35 -27.36
CA ALA A 165 21.78 71.56 -28.69
C ALA A 165 21.13 72.74 -29.45
N LEU A 166 19.82 72.97 -29.25
CA LEU A 166 19.11 74.12 -29.83
C LEU A 166 19.45 75.47 -29.17
N GLN A 167 20.01 75.48 -27.96
CA GLN A 167 20.53 76.71 -27.33
C GLN A 167 21.94 77.10 -27.80
N LEU A 168 22.63 76.19 -28.48
CA LEU A 168 24.00 76.37 -28.98
C LEU A 168 24.06 76.75 -30.48
N LEU A 169 22.90 76.87 -31.14
CA LEU A 169 22.70 77.33 -32.53
C LEU A 169 22.11 78.74 -32.52
#